data_AF-A0A2G9I9N5-F1
#
_entry.id   AF-A0A2G9I9N5-F1
#
_cell.length_a   1.000
_cell.length_b   1.000
_cell.length_c   1.000
_cell.angle_alpha   90.00
_cell.angle_beta   90.00
_cell.angle_gamma   90.00
#
_symmetry.space_group_name_H-M   'P 1'
#
loop_
_entity.id
_entity.type
_entity.pdbx_description
1 polymer ?
#
loop_
_entity_poly.entity_id
_entity_poly.type
_entity_poly.pdbx_seq_one_letter_code
_entity_poly.pdbx_strand_id
1 'polypeptide(L)'
;MKRKDIPLFGSRSLRLQFLNAISLPVFTRTPIQGEGCVRIEVALVDEPTAQVVSSGPGSSAKVKSVVLEGDFGGDEGENWKPEEFKRNIVRERNSKKPLLAGRDVIFTLTDGRGLVGDVWFTDNSSWVRSGKFRLGAMLMDDIDGIRVREARSEPFNVRNLLRDSCKKHYPPALSNGVWRLENIGKDGPFHKRLSTERVNSVKDFLILLSSDPRRLRNIIGTSMSRKNWEATVRHAWTCVPDKNIILIQ
;
A
#
# COMPACT_ATOMS: atom_id res chain seq x y z
N MET A 1 -33.83 36.58 44.21
CA MET A 1 -32.65 36.66 43.31
C MET A 1 -32.28 35.23 42.93
N LYS A 2 -32.81 34.73 41.81
CA LYS A 2 -32.54 33.36 41.35
C LYS A 2 -31.13 33.35 40.73
N ARG A 3 -30.24 32.51 41.26
CA ARG A 3 -28.96 32.21 40.61
C ARG A 3 -29.28 31.67 39.22
N LYS A 4 -28.75 32.33 38.19
CA LYS A 4 -28.73 31.80 36.83
C LYS A 4 -27.76 30.64 36.84
N ASP A 5 -28.27 29.44 36.67
CA ASP A 5 -27.46 28.28 36.34
C ASP A 5 -26.73 28.57 35.03
N ILE A 6 -25.40 28.60 35.12
CA ILE A 6 -24.50 28.63 33.97
C ILE A 6 -24.63 27.25 33.32
N PRO A 7 -24.85 27.14 31.99
CA PRO A 7 -24.96 25.83 31.35
C PRO A 7 -23.68 25.03 31.62
N LEU A 8 -23.84 23.84 32.21
CA LEU A 8 -22.76 22.86 32.34
C LEU A 8 -22.06 22.71 30.99
N PHE A 9 -20.73 22.70 31.01
CA PHE A 9 -19.87 22.30 29.91
C PHE A 9 -20.52 21.16 29.12
N GLY A 10 -20.97 21.47 27.90
CA GLY A 10 -21.39 20.43 26.97
C GLY A 10 -20.27 19.41 26.86
N SER A 11 -20.59 18.14 27.11
CA SER A 11 -19.68 17.01 26.98
C SER A 11 -18.85 17.17 25.70
N ARG A 12 -17.57 17.54 25.81
CA ARG A 12 -16.67 17.64 24.66
C ARG A 12 -16.54 16.25 24.07
N SER A 13 -17.18 16.01 22.92
CA SER A 13 -17.02 14.78 22.14
C SER A 13 -15.88 15.00 21.18
N LEU A 14 -14.79 14.26 21.35
CA LEU A 14 -13.59 14.38 20.53
C LEU A 14 -13.39 13.13 19.69
N ARG A 15 -12.76 13.27 18.53
CA ARG A 15 -12.34 12.13 17.69
C ARG A 15 -11.00 12.37 17.02
N LEU A 16 -10.30 11.29 16.74
CA LEU A 16 -9.22 11.29 15.77
C LEU A 16 -9.80 11.15 14.36
N GLN A 17 -9.21 11.86 13.40
CA GLN A 17 -9.65 11.84 12.01
C GLN A 17 -8.43 11.87 11.07
N PHE A 18 -8.45 11.04 10.03
CA PHE A 18 -7.52 11.18 8.91
C PHE A 18 -7.96 12.36 8.04
N LEU A 19 -7.08 13.34 7.82
CA LEU A 19 -7.41 14.55 7.05
C LEU A 19 -7.24 14.37 5.54
N ASN A 20 -6.48 13.37 5.12
CA ASN A 20 -6.31 12.98 3.74
C ASN A 20 -6.51 11.48 3.55
N ALA A 21 -7.01 11.12 2.37
CA ALA A 21 -7.18 9.73 1.98
C ALA A 21 -5.83 9.07 1.69
N ILE A 22 -5.79 7.74 1.79
CA ILE A 22 -4.60 6.94 1.50
C ILE A 22 -4.44 6.82 -0.01
N SER A 23 -3.25 7.11 -0.52
CA SER A 23 -2.90 6.94 -1.92
C SER A 23 -2.84 5.47 -2.30
N LEU A 24 -3.55 5.10 -3.36
CA LEU A 24 -3.59 3.74 -3.91
C LEU A 24 -2.78 3.66 -5.22
N PRO A 25 -2.17 2.50 -5.53
CA PRO A 25 -2.16 1.24 -4.77
C PRO A 25 -1.15 1.23 -3.61
N VAL A 26 -1.48 0.50 -2.53
CA VAL A 26 -0.57 0.27 -1.39
C VAL A 26 0.18 -1.04 -1.56
N PHE A 27 1.49 -1.01 -1.33
CA PHE A 27 2.36 -2.19 -1.38
C PHE A 27 3.01 -2.48 -0.03
N THR A 28 3.29 -3.76 0.22
CA THR A 28 4.10 -4.17 1.37
C THR A 28 5.51 -3.60 1.28
N ARG A 29 6.12 -3.32 2.44
CA ARG A 29 7.50 -2.83 2.59
C ARG A 29 7.78 -1.48 1.91
N THR A 30 6.74 -0.73 1.60
CA THR A 30 6.81 0.63 1.07
C THR A 30 6.04 1.54 2.01
N PRO A 31 6.57 2.73 2.38
CA PRO A 31 5.83 3.68 3.19
C PRO A 31 4.47 4.00 2.58
N ILE A 32 3.43 3.99 3.41
CA ILE A 32 2.10 4.43 3.02
C ILE A 32 2.12 5.95 2.81
N GLN A 33 1.37 6.42 1.82
CA GLN A 33 1.29 7.83 1.48
C GLN A 33 -0.17 8.26 1.44
N GLY A 34 -0.42 9.55 1.69
CA GLY A 34 -1.69 10.19 1.39
C GLY A 34 -1.78 10.56 -0.09
N GLU A 35 -3.00 10.84 -0.56
CA GLU A 35 -3.26 11.34 -1.92
C GLU A 35 -2.39 12.56 -2.25
N GLY A 36 -1.89 12.64 -3.49
CA GLY A 36 -0.91 13.66 -3.89
C GLY A 36 0.52 13.37 -3.44
N CYS A 37 0.82 12.13 -3.03
CA CYS A 37 2.15 11.69 -2.57
C CYS A 37 2.67 12.45 -1.33
N VAL A 38 1.76 12.91 -0.48
CA VAL A 38 2.08 13.58 0.79
C VAL A 38 2.03 12.61 1.97
N ARG A 39 2.44 13.06 3.15
CA ARG A 39 2.31 12.26 4.39
C ARG A 39 0.84 12.16 4.79
N ILE A 40 0.46 11.06 5.44
CA ILE A 40 -0.88 10.94 6.01
C ILE A 40 -0.95 11.86 7.23
N GLU A 41 -2.04 12.61 7.37
CA GLU A 41 -2.26 13.51 8.49
C GLU A 41 -3.42 13.01 9.35
N VAL A 42 -3.20 12.96 10.66
CA VAL A 42 -4.19 12.63 11.67
C VAL A 42 -4.40 13.84 12.55
N ALA A 43 -5.66 14.22 12.79
CA ALA A 43 -5.99 15.32 13.67
C ALA A 43 -6.96 14.91 14.77
N LEU A 44 -6.84 15.56 15.93
CA LEU A 44 -7.84 15.58 16.99
C LEU A 44 -8.87 16.65 16.66
N VAL A 45 -10.13 16.25 16.54
CA VAL A 45 -11.24 17.09 16.09
C VAL A 45 -12.33 17.09 17.16
N ASP A 46 -12.87 18.28 17.44
CA ASP A 46 -14.09 18.46 18.22
C ASP A 46 -15.29 18.11 17.32
N GLU A 47 -16.07 17.09 17.70
CA GLU A 47 -17.14 16.57 16.86
C GLU A 47 -18.26 17.60 16.59
N PRO A 48 -18.78 18.34 17.58
CA PRO A 48 -19.79 19.37 17.34
C PRO A 48 -19.36 20.47 16.37
N THR A 49 -18.11 20.91 16.43
CA THR A 49 -17.61 22.05 15.63
C THR A 49 -16.88 21.62 14.35
N ALA A 50 -16.51 20.35 14.24
CA ALA A 50 -15.62 19.81 13.22
C ALA A 50 -14.26 20.55 13.12
N GLN A 51 -13.85 21.25 14.17
CA GLN A 51 -12.59 22.00 14.21
C GLN A 51 -11.48 21.18 14.88
N VAL A 52 -10.25 21.38 14.40
CA VAL A 52 -9.06 20.78 15.02
C VAL A 52 -8.82 21.41 16.38
N VAL A 53 -8.63 20.57 17.40
CA VAL A 53 -8.32 20.99 18.76
C VAL A 53 -6.82 21.30 18.83
N SER A 54 -6.46 22.54 18.50
CA SER A 54 -5.06 22.96 18.41
C SER A 54 -4.40 23.26 19.76
N SER A 55 -5.17 23.35 20.84
CA SER A 55 -4.63 23.61 22.18
C SER A 55 -5.52 22.98 23.26
N GLY A 56 -4.94 22.75 24.44
CA GLY A 56 -5.63 22.14 25.59
C GLY A 56 -5.50 20.62 25.64
N PRO A 57 -6.32 19.94 26.47
CA PRO A 57 -6.21 18.50 26.69
C PRO A 57 -6.29 17.72 25.39
N GLY A 58 -5.31 16.85 25.16
CA GLY A 58 -5.24 15.99 23.97
C GLY A 58 -4.49 16.55 22.77
N SER A 59 -4.23 17.87 22.71
CA SER A 59 -3.53 18.50 21.58
C SER A 59 -2.10 17.96 21.35
N SER A 60 -1.50 17.38 22.39
CA SER A 60 -0.18 16.70 22.34
C SER A 60 -0.24 15.22 22.74
N ALA A 61 -1.38 14.55 22.51
CA ALA A 61 -1.55 13.16 22.90
C ALA A 61 -0.72 12.19 22.03
N LYS A 62 -0.34 11.06 22.62
CA LYS A 62 0.29 9.95 21.88
C LYS A 62 -0.77 9.12 21.16
N VAL A 63 -0.55 8.93 19.86
CA VAL A 63 -1.42 8.18 18.96
C VAL A 63 -0.67 6.96 18.44
N LYS A 64 -1.35 5.84 18.35
CA LYS A 64 -0.87 4.60 17.73
C LYS A 64 -1.68 4.30 16.47
N SER A 65 -0.97 4.10 15.37
CA SER A 65 -1.54 3.53 14.15
C SER A 65 -1.69 2.02 14.29
N VAL A 66 -2.83 1.50 13.85
CA VAL A 66 -3.17 0.08 13.89
C VAL A 66 -3.77 -0.38 12.57
N VAL A 67 -3.80 -1.69 12.34
CA VAL A 67 -4.46 -2.28 11.18
C VAL A 67 -5.80 -2.84 11.60
N LEU A 68 -6.85 -2.51 10.87
CA LEU A 68 -8.22 -2.97 11.12
C LEU A 68 -8.70 -3.87 9.98
N GLU A 69 -9.66 -4.73 10.29
CA GLU A 69 -10.33 -5.57 9.29
C GLU A 69 -11.01 -4.70 8.23
N GLY A 70 -10.91 -5.09 6.96
CA GLY A 70 -11.42 -4.28 5.84
C GLY A 70 -12.93 -4.09 5.83
N ASP A 71 -13.68 -5.02 6.43
CA ASP A 71 -15.13 -5.01 6.57
C ASP A 71 -15.61 -4.35 7.87
N PHE A 72 -14.70 -3.88 8.74
CA PHE A 72 -15.05 -3.22 9.99
C PHE A 72 -15.93 -1.98 9.74
N GLY A 73 -17.14 -2.02 10.31
CA GLY A 73 -18.18 -0.98 10.30
C GLY A 73 -18.66 -0.60 8.89
N GLY A 74 -19.00 -1.61 8.09
CA GLY A 74 -19.64 -1.47 6.77
C GLY A 74 -21.08 -0.91 6.82
N ASP A 75 -21.94 -1.45 7.69
CA ASP A 75 -23.39 -1.15 7.66
C ASP A 75 -23.88 -0.26 8.83
N GLU A 76 -23.10 -0.10 9.91
CA GLU A 76 -23.55 0.55 11.18
C GLU A 76 -22.99 1.97 11.44
N GLY A 77 -22.40 2.63 10.43
CA GLY A 77 -21.92 4.02 10.56
C GLY A 77 -20.68 4.20 11.45
N GLU A 78 -20.37 5.45 11.82
CA GLU A 78 -19.14 5.83 12.56
C GLU A 78 -19.23 5.65 14.10
N ASN A 79 -20.26 4.96 14.62
CA ASN A 79 -20.56 4.87 16.06
C ASN A 79 -20.20 3.49 16.67
N TRP A 80 -18.93 3.09 16.60
CA TRP A 80 -18.46 1.88 17.29
C TRP A 80 -18.06 2.15 18.76
N LYS A 81 -18.12 1.11 19.58
CA LYS A 81 -17.59 1.14 20.96
C LYS A 81 -16.06 0.92 20.99
N PRO A 82 -15.33 1.40 22.01
CA PRO A 82 -13.89 1.17 22.13
C PRO A 82 -13.49 -0.32 22.07
N GLU A 83 -14.31 -1.19 22.67
CA GLU A 83 -14.07 -2.63 22.71
C GLU A 83 -14.23 -3.26 21.32
N GLU A 84 -15.18 -2.74 20.54
CA GLU A 84 -15.42 -3.17 19.17
C GLU A 84 -14.25 -2.78 18.26
N PHE A 85 -13.74 -1.54 18.39
CA PHE A 85 -12.54 -1.12 17.67
C PHE A 85 -11.37 -2.04 17.98
N LYS A 86 -11.09 -2.30 19.27
CA LYS A 86 -10.00 -3.18 19.71
C LYS A 86 -10.14 -4.61 19.20
N ARG A 87 -11.37 -5.15 19.11
CA ARG A 87 -11.65 -6.49 18.58
C ARG A 87 -11.36 -6.62 17.09
N ASN A 88 -11.52 -5.54 16.32
CA ASN A 88 -11.29 -5.52 14.88
C ASN A 88 -9.83 -5.22 14.49
N ILE A 89 -8.93 -5.04 15.46
CA ILE A 89 -7.49 -4.89 15.19
C ILE A 89 -6.93 -6.21 14.68
N VAL A 90 -6.44 -6.20 13.45
CA VAL A 90 -5.83 -7.36 12.78
C VAL A 90 -4.45 -7.59 13.38
N ARG A 91 -4.24 -8.79 13.90
CA ARG A 91 -2.93 -9.26 14.35
C ARG A 91 -2.17 -9.92 13.21
N GLU A 92 -0.85 -9.92 13.30
CA GLU A 92 0.02 -10.64 12.39
C GLU A 92 -0.28 -12.15 12.36
N ARG A 93 0.07 -12.80 11.25
CA ARG A 93 0.03 -14.26 11.16
C ARG A 93 1.05 -14.86 12.13
N ASN A 94 0.70 -16.00 12.73
CA ASN A 94 1.54 -16.74 13.68
C ASN A 94 3.02 -16.72 13.24
N SER A 95 3.90 -16.33 14.18
CA SER A 95 5.36 -16.31 14.02
C SER A 95 5.95 -15.20 13.12
N LYS A 96 5.19 -14.14 12.79
CA LYS A 96 5.68 -13.02 11.97
C LYS A 96 5.94 -11.74 12.76
N LYS A 97 6.68 -10.82 12.14
CA LYS A 97 6.84 -9.43 12.60
C LYS A 97 5.47 -8.71 12.64
N PRO A 98 5.33 -7.60 13.40
CA PRO A 98 4.10 -6.82 13.43
C PRO A 98 3.59 -6.49 12.02
N LEU A 99 2.28 -6.54 11.83
CA LEU A 99 1.65 -6.31 10.53
C LEU A 99 1.92 -4.90 9.97
N LEU A 100 2.06 -3.94 10.88
CA LEU A 100 2.43 -2.55 10.62
C LEU A 100 3.79 -2.27 11.27
N ALA A 101 4.72 -1.70 10.51
CA ALA A 101 6.06 -1.38 10.97
C ALA A 101 6.49 0.01 10.50
N GLY A 102 7.44 0.61 11.21
CA GLY A 102 7.98 1.93 10.89
C GLY A 102 8.13 2.80 12.12
N ARG A 103 8.77 3.96 11.96
CA ARG A 103 9.02 4.89 13.07
C ARG A 103 7.76 5.57 13.54
N ASP A 104 6.84 5.89 12.63
CA ASP A 104 5.64 6.66 12.92
C ASP A 104 4.43 5.75 13.24
N VAL A 105 4.65 4.49 13.62
CA VAL A 105 3.57 3.61 14.13
C VAL A 105 3.01 4.16 15.44
N ILE A 106 3.86 4.79 16.25
CA ILE A 106 3.47 5.56 17.42
C ILE A 106 4.04 6.96 17.24
N PHE A 107 3.19 7.97 17.31
CA PHE A 107 3.56 9.36 17.13
C PHE A 107 2.82 10.24 18.13
N THR A 108 3.28 11.48 18.29
CA THR A 108 2.65 12.46 19.19
C THR A 108 2.02 13.56 18.35
N LEU A 109 0.82 13.99 18.73
CA LEU A 109 0.20 15.16 18.12
C LEU A 109 0.99 16.43 18.48
N THR A 110 0.97 17.41 17.60
CA THR A 110 1.49 18.77 17.80
C THR A 110 0.40 19.71 17.33
N ASP A 111 -0.09 20.58 18.22
CA ASP A 111 -1.25 21.44 17.96
C ASP A 111 -2.46 20.66 17.41
N GLY A 112 -2.70 19.49 18.00
CA GLY A 112 -3.79 18.59 17.61
C GLY A 112 -3.59 17.83 16.31
N ARG A 113 -2.42 17.94 15.65
CA ARG A 113 -2.12 17.30 14.35
C ARG A 113 -0.90 16.39 14.44
N GLY A 114 -0.91 15.28 13.72
CA GLY A 114 0.20 14.35 13.63
C GLY A 114 0.41 13.87 12.21
N LEU A 115 1.66 13.80 11.79
CA LEU A 115 2.07 13.32 10.48
C LEU A 115 2.56 11.87 10.58
N VAL A 116 2.03 11.02 9.72
CA VAL A 116 2.42 9.62 9.58
C VAL A 116 3.14 9.48 8.23
N GLY A 117 4.47 9.40 8.25
CA GLY A 117 5.30 9.35 7.04
C GLY A 117 6.05 8.03 6.86
N ASP A 118 6.57 7.46 7.95
CA ASP A 118 7.37 6.24 7.94
C ASP A 118 6.59 5.08 8.58
N VAL A 119 5.58 4.59 7.85
CA VAL A 119 4.77 3.43 8.23
C VAL A 119 4.53 2.56 7.01
N TRP A 120 4.69 1.25 7.13
CA TRP A 120 4.43 0.31 6.02
C TRP A 120 3.87 -1.02 6.52
N PHE A 121 3.19 -1.72 5.61
CA PHE A 121 2.69 -3.07 5.86
C PHE A 121 3.78 -4.12 5.64
N THR A 122 3.88 -5.10 6.53
CA THR A 122 4.84 -6.21 6.41
C THR A 122 4.28 -7.41 5.64
N ASP A 123 2.96 -7.52 5.55
CA ASP A 123 2.23 -8.57 4.83
C ASP A 123 1.09 -7.97 4.00
N ASN A 124 0.62 -8.71 2.99
CA ASN A 124 -0.46 -8.29 2.09
C ASN A 124 -1.83 -8.52 2.74
N SER A 125 -2.90 -7.99 2.14
CA SER A 125 -4.26 -8.15 2.67
C SER A 125 -5.01 -9.37 2.11
N SER A 126 -4.42 -10.19 1.24
CA SER A 126 -5.18 -11.26 0.56
C SER A 126 -5.46 -12.48 1.44
N TRP A 127 -4.86 -12.57 2.64
CA TRP A 127 -5.05 -13.69 3.56
C TRP A 127 -6.17 -13.46 4.59
N VAL A 128 -6.64 -12.21 4.74
CA VAL A 128 -7.83 -11.93 5.56
C VAL A 128 -9.10 -12.12 4.73
N ARG A 129 -10.20 -12.43 5.42
CA ARG A 129 -11.50 -12.77 4.80
C ARG A 129 -12.01 -11.69 3.84
N SER A 130 -11.86 -10.43 4.21
CA SER A 130 -12.30 -9.27 3.41
C SER A 130 -11.38 -8.98 2.22
N GLY A 131 -10.18 -9.57 2.18
CA GLY A 131 -9.14 -9.27 1.20
C GLY A 131 -8.58 -7.83 1.30
N LYS A 132 -9.01 -7.04 2.28
CA LYS A 132 -8.73 -5.62 2.45
C LYS A 132 -8.34 -5.32 3.89
N PHE A 133 -7.59 -4.24 4.08
CA PHE A 133 -7.32 -3.66 5.39
C PHE A 133 -7.90 -2.25 5.47
N ARG A 134 -8.04 -1.75 6.69
CA ARG A 134 -8.20 -0.33 6.99
C ARG A 134 -7.05 0.12 7.89
N LEU A 135 -6.66 1.38 7.79
CA LEU A 135 -5.75 2.01 8.76
C LEU A 135 -6.59 2.60 9.89
N GLY A 136 -6.22 2.31 11.12
CA GLY A 136 -6.81 2.91 12.31
C GLY A 136 -5.82 3.81 13.04
N ALA A 137 -6.32 4.77 13.82
CA ALA A 137 -5.51 5.52 14.77
C ALA A 137 -6.25 5.63 16.11
N MET A 138 -5.56 5.34 17.20
CA MET A 138 -6.12 5.38 18.55
C MET A 138 -5.17 6.05 19.53
N LEU A 139 -5.70 6.66 20.58
CA LEU A 139 -4.87 7.17 21.66
C LEU A 139 -4.21 6.03 22.42
N MET A 140 -2.99 6.27 22.90
CA MET A 140 -2.30 5.36 23.81
C MET A 140 -2.65 5.62 25.27
N ASP A 141 -2.90 6.88 25.61
CA ASP A 141 -3.17 7.35 26.96
C ASP A 141 -4.55 8.02 27.00
N ASP A 142 -5.29 7.81 28.09
CA ASP A 142 -6.55 8.50 28.34
C ASP A 142 -6.27 9.98 28.67
N ILE A 143 -7.15 10.86 28.21
CA ILE A 143 -7.03 12.31 28.44
C ILE A 143 -8.08 12.70 29.48
N ASP A 144 -7.72 12.70 30.75
CA ASP A 144 -8.52 13.27 31.86
C ASP A 144 -10.02 12.87 31.85
N GLY A 145 -10.32 11.61 31.50
CA GLY A 145 -11.69 11.10 31.42
C GLY A 145 -12.51 11.56 30.21
N ILE A 146 -11.90 12.29 29.27
CA ILE A 146 -12.51 12.68 28.00
C ILE A 146 -12.45 11.49 27.04
N ARG A 147 -13.61 11.03 26.58
CA ARG A 147 -13.68 10.01 25.54
C ARG A 147 -13.28 10.63 24.20
N VAL A 148 -12.18 10.14 23.64
CA VAL A 148 -11.75 10.45 22.27
C VAL A 148 -11.98 9.24 21.38
N ARG A 149 -12.81 9.38 20.35
CA ARG A 149 -13.09 8.32 19.37
C ARG A 149 -11.88 8.07 18.46
N GLU A 150 -11.67 6.82 18.08
CA GLU A 150 -10.60 6.39 17.19
C GLU A 150 -10.85 6.82 15.74
N ALA A 151 -9.78 6.96 14.95
CA ALA A 151 -9.89 7.19 13.51
C ALA A 151 -9.89 5.87 12.76
N ARG A 152 -10.56 5.86 11.60
CA ARG A 152 -10.60 4.74 10.66
C ARG A 152 -10.54 5.28 9.23
N SER A 153 -9.70 4.70 8.38
CA SER A 153 -9.65 5.00 6.95
C SER A 153 -10.70 4.21 6.16
N GLU A 154 -10.86 4.58 4.90
CA GLU A 154 -11.48 3.72 3.89
C GLU A 154 -10.71 2.40 3.69
N PRO A 155 -11.38 1.33 3.22
CA PRO A 155 -10.77 0.03 3.06
C PRO A 155 -9.97 -0.06 1.77
N PHE A 156 -8.78 -0.66 1.81
CA PHE A 156 -7.90 -0.80 0.66
C PHE A 156 -7.19 -2.15 0.61
N ASN A 157 -6.77 -2.55 -0.58
CA ASN A 157 -5.96 -3.75 -0.77
C ASN A 157 -4.48 -3.41 -0.58
N VAL A 158 -3.78 -4.20 0.24
CA VAL A 158 -2.33 -4.16 0.36
C VAL A 158 -1.74 -5.29 -0.48
N ARG A 159 -0.92 -4.94 -1.46
CA ARG A 159 -0.35 -5.92 -2.40
C ARG A 159 1.11 -6.22 -2.06
N ASN A 160 1.57 -7.43 -2.37
CA ASN A 160 3.00 -7.73 -2.23
C ASN A 160 3.79 -7.01 -3.31
N LEU A 161 4.74 -6.14 -2.92
CA LEU A 161 5.61 -5.43 -3.85
C LEU A 161 6.33 -6.40 -4.80
N LEU A 162 6.78 -7.56 -4.30
CA LEU A 162 7.46 -8.60 -5.09
C LEU A 162 6.54 -9.29 -6.11
N ARG A 163 5.25 -9.48 -5.79
CA ARG A 163 4.31 -10.15 -6.70
C ARG A 163 3.86 -9.21 -7.82
N ASP A 164 3.69 -7.92 -7.50
CA ASP A 164 3.22 -6.93 -8.46
C ASP A 164 4.35 -6.36 -9.34
N SER A 165 5.57 -6.23 -8.82
CA SER A 165 6.76 -5.93 -9.65
C SER A 165 7.16 -7.10 -10.57
N CYS A 166 6.63 -8.31 -10.36
CA CYS A 166 6.80 -9.45 -11.27
C CYS A 166 5.73 -9.53 -12.37
N LYS A 167 4.75 -8.62 -12.40
CA LYS A 167 3.70 -8.61 -13.43
C LYS A 167 4.31 -8.37 -14.81
N LYS A 168 3.82 -9.10 -15.80
CA LYS A 168 4.17 -8.92 -17.21
C LYS A 168 3.49 -7.63 -17.69
N HIS A 169 4.24 -6.77 -18.37
CA HIS A 169 3.69 -5.54 -18.94
C HIS A 169 3.10 -5.88 -20.30
N TYR A 170 1.88 -5.44 -20.60
CA TYR A 170 1.27 -5.57 -21.92
C TYR A 170 0.82 -4.18 -22.40
N PRO A 171 1.45 -3.61 -23.44
CA PRO A 171 2.65 -4.10 -24.13
C PRO A 171 3.92 -3.93 -23.28
N PRO A 172 4.96 -4.77 -23.48
CA PRO A 172 6.25 -4.55 -22.84
C PRO A 172 6.95 -3.35 -23.46
N ALA A 173 7.77 -2.62 -22.69
CA ALA A 173 8.62 -1.55 -23.22
C ALA A 173 10.01 -2.09 -23.58
N LEU A 174 10.69 -1.48 -24.56
CA LEU A 174 12.03 -1.88 -25.01
C LEU A 174 13.07 -1.88 -23.88
N SER A 175 12.96 -0.92 -22.96
CA SER A 175 13.83 -0.77 -21.79
C SER A 175 13.50 -1.74 -20.65
N ASN A 176 12.39 -2.49 -20.73
CA ASN A 176 12.06 -3.49 -19.73
C ASN A 176 13.07 -4.63 -19.75
N GLY A 177 13.37 -5.17 -18.56
CA GLY A 177 14.16 -6.39 -18.46
C GLY A 177 13.48 -7.56 -19.17
N VAL A 178 14.25 -8.46 -19.76
CA VAL A 178 13.74 -9.61 -20.55
C VAL A 178 12.82 -10.53 -19.73
N TRP A 179 13.00 -10.56 -18.41
CA TRP A 179 12.11 -11.24 -17.48
C TRP A 179 10.68 -10.66 -17.40
N ARG A 180 10.39 -9.54 -18.08
CA ARG A 180 9.03 -9.02 -18.23
C ARG A 180 8.27 -9.67 -19.40
N LEU A 181 8.94 -10.42 -20.27
CA LEU A 181 8.29 -11.22 -21.32
C LEU A 181 7.56 -12.43 -20.73
N GLU A 182 6.55 -12.93 -21.45
CA GLU A 182 5.78 -14.10 -21.00
C GLU A 182 6.70 -15.31 -20.85
N ASN A 183 6.41 -16.20 -19.89
CA ASN A 183 7.16 -17.45 -19.64
C ASN A 183 8.62 -17.29 -19.19
N ILE A 184 9.14 -16.07 -18.99
CA ILE A 184 10.48 -15.82 -18.46
C ILE A 184 10.37 -15.22 -17.04
N GLY A 185 10.61 -15.98 -15.98
CA GLY A 185 10.58 -15.44 -14.60
C GLY A 185 11.82 -14.63 -14.24
N LYS A 186 11.69 -13.57 -13.42
CA LYS A 186 12.84 -12.86 -12.84
C LYS A 186 13.66 -13.84 -12.00
N ASP A 187 14.97 -13.82 -12.21
CA ASP A 187 15.96 -14.73 -11.60
C ASP A 187 15.70 -16.23 -11.84
N GLY A 188 14.81 -16.55 -12.79
CA GLY A 188 14.52 -17.92 -13.22
C GLY A 188 15.58 -18.49 -14.18
N PRO A 189 15.49 -19.78 -14.51
CA PRO A 189 16.48 -20.46 -15.36
C PRO A 189 16.70 -19.77 -16.72
N PHE A 190 15.61 -19.35 -17.38
CA PHE A 190 15.69 -18.66 -18.67
C PHE A 190 16.31 -17.27 -18.55
N HIS A 191 15.95 -16.51 -17.51
CA HIS A 191 16.53 -15.19 -17.27
C HIS A 191 18.04 -15.29 -17.06
N LYS A 192 18.50 -16.23 -16.23
CA LYS A 192 19.94 -16.45 -15.99
C LYS A 192 20.70 -16.80 -17.27
N ARG A 193 20.18 -17.71 -18.10
CA ARG A 193 20.81 -18.09 -19.38
C ARG A 193 20.90 -16.91 -20.34
N LEU A 194 19.83 -16.14 -20.47
CA LEU A 194 19.79 -14.94 -21.31
C LEU A 194 20.78 -13.88 -20.81
N SER A 195 20.86 -13.66 -19.50
CA SER A 195 21.80 -12.71 -18.90
C SER A 195 23.27 -13.11 -19.10
N THR A 196 23.60 -14.40 -19.06
CA THR A 196 24.96 -14.89 -19.41
C THR A 196 25.37 -14.48 -20.82
N GLU A 197 24.42 -14.49 -21.76
CA GLU A 197 24.59 -14.09 -23.15
C GLU A 197 24.36 -12.60 -23.39
N ARG A 198 24.29 -11.80 -22.31
CA ARG A 198 24.06 -10.35 -22.30
C ARG A 198 22.71 -9.91 -22.89
N VAL A 199 21.73 -10.81 -22.96
CA VAL A 199 20.34 -10.50 -23.35
C VAL A 199 19.57 -10.11 -22.09
N ASN A 200 19.62 -8.83 -21.71
CA ASN A 200 19.06 -8.36 -20.45
C ASN A 200 17.75 -7.59 -20.61
N SER A 201 17.50 -6.99 -21.78
CA SER A 201 16.31 -6.20 -22.08
C SER A 201 15.43 -6.82 -23.17
N VAL A 202 14.19 -6.34 -23.29
CA VAL A 202 13.28 -6.68 -24.40
C VAL A 202 13.88 -6.25 -25.74
N LYS A 203 14.59 -5.10 -25.77
CA LYS A 203 15.33 -4.64 -26.95
C LYS A 203 16.41 -5.65 -27.37
N ASP A 204 17.25 -6.11 -26.46
CA ASP A 204 18.31 -7.08 -26.76
C ASP A 204 17.72 -8.40 -27.27
N PHE A 205 16.59 -8.82 -26.68
CA PHE A 205 15.87 -10.02 -27.08
C PHE A 205 15.33 -9.90 -28.51
N LEU A 206 14.72 -8.77 -28.87
CA LEU A 206 14.21 -8.52 -30.22
C LEU A 206 15.35 -8.42 -31.25
N ILE A 207 16.44 -7.74 -30.93
CA ILE A 207 17.62 -7.66 -31.80
C ILE A 207 18.15 -9.06 -32.11
N LEU A 208 18.36 -9.89 -31.08
CA LEU A 208 18.88 -11.24 -31.28
C LEU A 208 17.86 -12.15 -31.98
N LEU A 209 16.57 -11.98 -31.71
CA LEU A 209 15.51 -12.71 -32.40
C LEU A 209 15.48 -12.41 -33.90
N SER A 210 15.72 -11.16 -34.30
CA SER A 210 15.79 -10.73 -35.70
C SER A 210 17.11 -11.14 -36.37
N SER A 211 18.25 -11.04 -35.66
CA SER A 211 19.56 -11.33 -36.26
C SER A 211 19.89 -12.82 -36.32
N ASP A 212 19.61 -13.56 -35.24
CA ASP A 212 19.89 -14.99 -35.13
C ASP A 212 18.87 -15.71 -34.21
N PRO A 213 17.69 -16.03 -34.74
CA PRO A 213 16.64 -16.70 -33.97
C PRO A 213 17.05 -18.10 -33.51
N ARG A 214 17.98 -18.76 -34.22
CA ARG A 214 18.46 -20.11 -33.87
C ARG A 214 19.32 -20.03 -32.62
N ARG A 215 20.23 -19.06 -32.54
CA ARG A 215 21.03 -18.82 -31.33
C ARG A 215 20.16 -18.48 -30.14
N LEU A 216 19.19 -17.57 -30.29
CA LEU A 216 18.27 -17.24 -29.19
C LEU A 216 17.48 -18.47 -28.72
N ARG A 217 17.01 -19.31 -29.65
CA ARG A 217 16.33 -20.57 -29.35
C ARG A 217 17.23 -21.55 -28.58
N ASN A 218 18.51 -21.63 -28.95
CA ASN A 218 19.49 -22.48 -28.26
C ASN A 218 19.79 -22.00 -26.83
N ILE A 219 19.84 -20.68 -26.60
CA ILE A 219 20.06 -20.09 -25.26
C ILE A 219 18.90 -20.44 -24.31
N ILE A 220 17.67 -20.35 -24.80
CA ILE A 220 16.48 -20.79 -24.05
C ILE A 220 16.45 -22.31 -23.87
N GLY A 221 16.94 -23.04 -24.86
CA GLY A 221 17.04 -24.50 -24.87
C GLY A 221 15.69 -25.22 -25.06
N THR A 222 15.74 -26.54 -25.08
CA THR A 222 14.57 -27.43 -25.28
C THR A 222 13.57 -27.41 -24.11
N SER A 223 13.99 -26.86 -22.95
CA SER A 223 13.16 -26.76 -21.74
C SER A 223 11.91 -25.88 -21.89
N MET A 224 11.86 -24.99 -22.89
CA MET A 224 10.66 -24.20 -23.17
C MET A 224 9.85 -24.85 -24.30
N SER A 225 8.61 -25.21 -23.99
CA SER A 225 7.68 -25.77 -24.97
C SER A 225 7.51 -24.82 -26.17
N ARG A 226 7.23 -25.38 -27.35
CA ARG A 226 7.01 -24.60 -28.57
C ARG A 226 5.91 -23.55 -28.39
N LYS A 227 4.79 -23.94 -27.75
CA LYS A 227 3.67 -23.05 -27.43
C LYS A 227 4.09 -21.87 -26.54
N ASN A 228 4.87 -22.13 -25.49
CA ASN A 228 5.33 -21.07 -24.59
C ASN A 228 6.31 -20.13 -25.28
N TRP A 229 7.18 -20.66 -26.13
CA TRP A 229 8.09 -19.86 -26.93
C TRP A 229 7.37 -18.95 -27.92
N GLU A 230 6.40 -19.48 -28.65
CA GLU A 230 5.58 -18.68 -29.57
C GLU A 230 4.82 -17.57 -28.83
N ALA A 231 4.32 -17.84 -27.62
CA ALA A 231 3.69 -16.83 -26.78
C ALA A 231 4.68 -15.75 -26.32
N THR A 232 5.88 -16.13 -25.86
CA THR A 232 6.96 -15.20 -25.48
C THR A 232 7.39 -14.30 -26.64
N VAL A 233 7.58 -14.87 -27.83
CA VAL A 233 7.92 -14.13 -29.05
C VAL A 233 6.80 -13.18 -29.44
N ARG A 234 5.55 -13.65 -29.45
CA ARG A 234 4.38 -12.81 -29.75
C ARG A 234 4.28 -11.65 -28.77
N HIS A 235 4.49 -11.89 -27.48
CA HIS A 235 4.48 -10.86 -26.46
C HIS A 235 5.63 -9.85 -26.63
N ALA A 236 6.83 -10.28 -27.03
CA ALA A 236 7.91 -9.35 -27.33
C ALA A 236 7.56 -8.43 -28.52
N TRP A 237 6.87 -8.96 -29.54
CA TRP A 237 6.43 -8.20 -30.71
C TRP A 237 5.27 -7.24 -30.45
N THR A 238 4.51 -7.37 -29.36
CA THR A 238 3.49 -6.38 -29.01
C THR A 238 4.11 -5.09 -28.46
N CYS A 239 5.43 -5.04 -28.25
CA CYS A 239 6.15 -3.84 -27.87
C CYS A 239 5.88 -2.71 -28.89
N VAL A 240 5.36 -1.59 -28.41
CA VAL A 240 5.15 -0.41 -29.25
C VAL A 240 6.52 0.24 -29.46
N PRO A 241 7.03 0.33 -30.71
CA PRO A 241 8.28 1.03 -30.94
C PRO A 241 8.08 2.50 -30.60
N ASP A 242 8.92 3.03 -29.71
CA ASP A 242 9.15 4.47 -29.67
C ASP A 242 9.52 4.90 -31.09
N LYS A 243 8.95 6.02 -31.56
CA LYS A 243 8.93 6.51 -32.95
C LYS A 243 10.30 6.71 -33.65
N ASN A 244 11.39 6.17 -33.13
CA ASN A 244 12.77 6.34 -33.62
C ASN A 244 13.54 5.04 -33.88
N ILE A 245 12.91 3.89 -34.09
CA ILE A 245 13.62 2.68 -34.52
C ILE A 245 13.10 2.21 -35.88
N ILE A 246 13.83 2.58 -36.93
CA ILE A 246 13.70 1.96 -38.25
C ILE A 246 14.35 0.58 -38.15
N LEU A 247 13.53 -0.48 -38.07
CA LEU A 247 13.97 -1.83 -38.39
C LEU A 247 13.87 -1.95 -39.92
N ILE A 248 15.02 -1.98 -40.60
CA ILE A 248 15.10 -2.29 -42.02
C ILE A 248 14.65 -3.75 -42.18
N GLN A 249 13.62 -3.97 -42.99
CA GLN A 249 13.09 -5.28 -43.38
C GLN A 249 14.04 -6.00 -44.33
#